data_AF-A0A7J6VLB2-F1
#
_entry.id   AF-A0A7J6VLB2-F1
#
_cell.length_a   1.000
_cell.length_b   1.000
_cell.length_c   1.000
_cell.angle_alpha   90.00
_cell.angle_beta   90.00
_cell.angle_gamma   90.00
#
_symmetry.space_group_name_H-M   'P 1'
#
loop_
_entity.id
_entity.type
_entity.pdbx_description
1 polymer ?
#
loop_
_entity_poly.entity_id
_entity_poly.type
_entity_poly.pdbx_seq_one_letter_code
_entity_poly.pdbx_strand_id
1 'polypeptide(L)'
;MWQENGEGGNWQLNFRRNLREWEMTMFEDLISKIEVSTLVEEDDTWIWRWSKKARFTVKSMFKHLVNEKLERLGNRVVFPSSLVWDTALPMNIKLFFWTIFLGRTLTRQTLVHRGLAISTAYPLCNLLPETVNHLFLHCPLVLELWDWPHKRGNDLMMKVWMYLPYASAWVIRKHRNGRVFDDKVPHVSKMIMEIKALTWYWCSNWSGRSRFKFRDLIVNWDDVLSGSVVGTLAATGIV
;
A
#
# COMPACT_ATOMS: atom_id res chain seq x y z
N MET A 1 -37.24 -40.55 3.34
CA MET A 1 -36.28 -39.44 3.48
C MET A 1 -37.03 -38.13 3.72
N TRP A 2 -38.10 -37.82 3.01
CA TRP A 2 -39.22 -37.02 3.54
C TRP A 2 -40.48 -37.88 3.43
N GLN A 3 -41.29 -37.98 4.49
CA GLN A 3 -42.60 -38.67 4.46
C GLN A 3 -43.68 -37.65 4.77
N GLU A 4 -44.65 -37.51 3.86
CA GLU A 4 -45.74 -36.57 4.00
C GLU A 4 -46.87 -37.24 4.79
N ASN A 5 -47.14 -36.74 5.99
CA ASN A 5 -48.29 -37.15 6.79
C ASN A 5 -49.29 -35.98 6.79
N GLY A 6 -50.59 -36.26 6.99
CA GLY A 6 -51.67 -35.28 6.85
C GLY A 6 -51.61 -34.03 7.76
N GLU A 7 -50.57 -33.91 8.60
CA GLU A 7 -50.29 -32.76 9.47
C GLU A 7 -48.95 -32.05 9.13
N GLY A 8 -48.28 -32.45 8.05
CA GLY A 8 -46.94 -32.00 7.66
C GLY A 8 -45.97 -33.18 7.50
N GLY A 9 -44.95 -33.01 6.66
CA GLY A 9 -43.97 -34.07 6.43
C GLY A 9 -42.86 -34.14 7.49
N ASN A 10 -42.22 -35.31 7.61
CA ASN A 10 -41.13 -35.56 8.56
C ASN A 10 -39.92 -36.21 7.87
N TRP A 11 -38.71 -35.81 8.25
CA TRP A 11 -37.46 -36.37 7.75
C TRP A 11 -37.14 -37.70 8.43
N GLN A 12 -37.21 -38.80 7.68
CA GLN A 12 -36.76 -40.12 8.15
C GLN A 12 -35.41 -40.47 7.51
N LEU A 13 -34.34 -40.34 8.29
CA LEU A 13 -32.97 -40.71 7.92
C LEU A 13 -32.58 -42.04 8.57
N ASN A 14 -32.52 -43.11 7.76
CA ASN A 14 -32.15 -44.44 8.22
C ASN A 14 -30.66 -44.68 8.03
N PHE A 15 -29.95 -44.96 9.13
CA PHE A 15 -28.51 -45.27 9.10
C PHE A 15 -28.27 -46.77 9.04
N ARG A 16 -27.28 -47.20 8.25
CA ARG A 16 -26.89 -48.62 8.10
C ARG A 16 -26.31 -49.21 9.40
N ARG A 17 -25.85 -48.36 10.31
CA ARG A 17 -25.28 -48.70 11.63
C ARG A 17 -25.67 -47.64 12.64
N ASN A 18 -25.53 -47.94 13.92
CA ASN A 18 -25.67 -46.94 14.98
C ASN A 18 -24.60 -45.84 14.82
N LEU A 19 -25.03 -44.61 15.05
CA LEU A 19 -24.15 -43.43 15.08
C LEU A 19 -23.29 -43.47 16.35
N ARG A 20 -22.04 -43.04 16.24
CA ARG A 20 -21.15 -42.84 17.39
C ARG A 20 -21.50 -41.53 18.09
N GLU A 21 -21.07 -41.35 19.34
CA GLU A 21 -21.39 -40.15 20.14
C GLU A 21 -21.04 -38.83 19.44
N TRP A 22 -19.90 -38.74 18.75
CA TRP A 22 -19.53 -37.53 17.99
C TRP A 22 -20.31 -37.37 16.67
N GLU A 23 -20.82 -38.48 16.11
CA GLU A 23 -21.68 -38.44 14.91
C GLU A 23 -23.11 -38.03 15.29
N MET A 24 -23.56 -38.38 16.50
CA MET A 24 -24.84 -37.90 17.05
C MET A 24 -24.84 -36.38 17.18
N THR A 25 -23.74 -35.77 17.62
CA THR A 25 -23.65 -34.30 17.72
C THR A 25 -23.75 -33.62 16.34
N MET A 26 -23.12 -34.22 15.32
CA MET A 26 -23.26 -33.74 13.93
C MET A 26 -24.66 -33.96 13.36
N PHE A 27 -25.30 -35.06 13.76
CA PHE A 27 -26.66 -35.40 13.34
C PHE A 27 -27.68 -34.43 13.95
N GLU A 28 -27.56 -34.11 15.24
CA GLU A 28 -28.39 -33.11 15.91
C GLU A 28 -28.25 -31.73 15.26
N ASP A 29 -27.01 -31.30 14.95
CA ASP A 29 -26.75 -30.06 14.22
C ASP A 29 -27.39 -30.07 12.82
N LEU A 30 -27.32 -31.20 12.11
CA LEU A 30 -27.96 -31.36 10.80
C LEU A 30 -29.48 -31.26 10.88
N ILE A 31 -30.13 -32.00 11.80
CA ILE A 31 -31.58 -31.98 11.98
C ILE A 31 -32.03 -30.56 12.35
N SER A 32 -31.32 -29.88 13.25
CA SER A 32 -31.64 -28.50 13.63
C SER A 32 -31.62 -27.52 12.45
N LYS A 33 -30.74 -27.75 11.46
CA LYS A 33 -30.67 -26.93 10.24
C LYS A 33 -31.78 -27.24 9.25
N ILE A 34 -32.19 -28.51 9.19
CA ILE A 34 -33.23 -28.99 8.27
C ILE A 34 -34.63 -28.64 8.78
N GLU A 35 -34.90 -28.77 10.08
CA GLU A 35 -36.21 -28.44 10.67
C GLU A 35 -36.56 -26.96 10.52
N VAL A 36 -35.56 -26.08 10.53
CA VAL A 36 -35.74 -24.63 10.35
C VAL A 36 -35.92 -24.26 8.86
N SER A 37 -35.57 -25.15 7.93
CA SER A 37 -35.66 -24.87 6.50
C SER A 37 -37.02 -25.24 5.92
N THR A 38 -37.79 -24.24 5.46
CA THR A 38 -38.98 -24.46 4.66
C THR A 38 -38.58 -24.65 3.20
N LEU A 39 -38.87 -25.82 2.63
CA LEU A 39 -38.68 -26.05 1.20
C LEU A 39 -39.83 -25.37 0.44
N VAL A 40 -39.48 -24.62 -0.60
CA VAL A 40 -40.43 -23.97 -1.51
C VAL A 40 -40.24 -24.61 -2.88
N GLU A 41 -41.32 -24.85 -3.63
CA GLU A 41 -41.25 -25.29 -5.02
C GLU A 41 -40.83 -24.13 -5.95
N GLU A 42 -39.61 -23.63 -5.76
CA GLU A 42 -38.95 -22.66 -6.62
C GLU A 42 -37.63 -23.23 -7.16
N ASP A 43 -37.21 -22.76 -8.33
CA ASP A 43 -35.92 -23.17 -8.91
C ASP A 43 -34.76 -22.70 -8.00
N ASP A 44 -33.77 -23.57 -7.82
CA ASP A 44 -32.57 -23.28 -7.04
C ASP A 44 -31.81 -22.07 -7.62
N THR A 45 -31.40 -21.15 -6.73
CA THR A 45 -30.61 -19.98 -7.12
C THR A 45 -29.26 -19.91 -6.43
N TRP A 46 -28.24 -19.45 -7.16
CA TRP A 46 -26.91 -19.22 -6.60
C TRP A 46 -26.89 -17.97 -5.73
N ILE A 47 -26.66 -18.16 -4.42
CA ILE A 47 -26.55 -17.07 -3.46
C ILE A 47 -25.09 -16.78 -3.13
N TRP A 48 -24.68 -15.53 -3.33
CA TRP A 48 -23.38 -15.05 -2.90
C TRP A 48 -23.41 -14.63 -1.42
N ARG A 49 -23.00 -15.55 -0.54
CA ARG A 49 -23.01 -15.37 0.93
C ARG A 49 -22.26 -14.14 1.44
N TRP A 50 -21.30 -13.62 0.68
CA TRP A 50 -20.47 -12.48 1.07
C TRP A 50 -21.00 -11.13 0.54
N SER A 51 -22.28 -11.05 0.17
CA SER A 51 -22.96 -9.81 -0.18
C SER A 51 -24.31 -9.73 0.51
N LYS A 52 -24.63 -8.56 1.08
CA LYS A 52 -25.95 -8.29 1.67
C LYS A 52 -27.10 -8.44 0.66
N LYS A 53 -26.81 -8.35 -0.63
CA LYS A 53 -27.80 -8.45 -1.72
C LYS A 53 -27.84 -9.84 -2.35
N ALA A 54 -27.21 -10.86 -1.76
CA ALA A 54 -27.09 -12.21 -2.30
C ALA A 54 -26.47 -12.32 -3.71
N ARG A 55 -26.04 -11.21 -4.32
CA ARG A 55 -25.47 -11.14 -5.67
C ARG A 55 -23.95 -11.14 -5.63
N PHE A 56 -23.36 -11.92 -6.54
CA PHE A 56 -21.92 -11.92 -6.77
C PHE A 56 -21.47 -10.56 -7.28
N THR A 57 -20.37 -10.06 -6.70
CA THR A 57 -19.62 -8.95 -7.28
C THR A 57 -18.13 -9.23 -7.10
N VAL A 58 -17.31 -8.83 -8.07
CA VAL A 58 -15.85 -8.91 -7.94
C VAL A 58 -15.37 -8.17 -6.69
N LYS A 59 -16.02 -7.04 -6.34
CA LYS A 59 -15.73 -6.25 -5.14
C LYS A 59 -15.94 -7.04 -3.84
N SER A 60 -17.07 -7.74 -3.69
CA SER A 60 -17.37 -8.54 -2.49
C SER A 60 -16.45 -9.74 -2.37
N MET A 61 -16.13 -10.40 -3.48
CA MET A 61 -15.17 -11.50 -3.54
C MET A 61 -13.76 -11.07 -3.14
N PHE A 62 -13.26 -9.99 -3.75
CA PHE A 62 -11.93 -9.48 -3.43
C PHE A 62 -11.83 -9.02 -1.97
N LYS A 63 -12.86 -8.32 -1.46
CA LYS A 63 -12.90 -7.91 -0.05
C LYS A 63 -12.82 -9.11 0.90
N HIS A 64 -13.56 -10.19 0.62
CA HIS A 64 -13.51 -11.39 1.45
C HIS A 64 -12.14 -12.06 1.41
N LEU A 65 -11.57 -12.29 0.21
CA LEU A 65 -10.26 -12.93 0.06
C LEU A 65 -9.14 -12.13 0.73
N VAL A 66 -9.19 -10.80 0.63
CA VAL A 66 -8.22 -9.93 1.30
C VAL A 66 -8.37 -10.01 2.81
N ASN A 67 -9.59 -9.94 3.33
CA ASN A 67 -9.83 -10.02 4.78
C ASN A 67 -9.41 -11.37 5.36
N GLU A 68 -9.76 -12.48 4.72
CA GLU A 68 -9.34 -13.82 5.15
C GLU A 68 -7.81 -13.94 5.16
N LYS A 69 -7.16 -13.42 4.11
CA LYS A 69 -5.69 -13.38 4.04
C LYS A 69 -5.09 -12.52 5.16
N LEU A 70 -5.69 -11.37 5.47
CA LEU A 70 -5.24 -10.48 6.55
C LEU A 70 -5.39 -11.15 7.93
N GLU A 71 -6.50 -11.83 8.18
CA GLU A 71 -6.72 -12.60 9.42
C GLU A 71 -5.66 -13.70 9.57
N ARG A 72 -5.39 -14.47 8.51
CA ARG A 72 -4.37 -15.53 8.50
C ARG A 72 -2.95 -15.00 8.70
N LEU A 73 -2.67 -13.79 8.22
CA LEU A 73 -1.36 -13.14 8.36
C LEU A 73 -1.25 -12.30 9.65
N GLY A 74 -2.27 -12.30 10.52
CA GLY A 74 -2.27 -11.56 11.78
C GLY A 74 -2.30 -10.04 11.59
N ASN A 75 -3.10 -9.54 10.64
CA ASN A 75 -3.21 -8.11 10.29
C ASN A 75 -1.87 -7.44 9.94
N ARG A 76 -0.92 -8.21 9.39
CA ARG A 76 0.38 -7.67 9.00
C ARG A 76 0.23 -6.79 7.74
N VAL A 77 0.17 -5.48 8.01
CA VAL A 77 0.30 -4.35 7.08
C VAL A 77 -0.79 -4.29 6.01
N VAL A 78 -1.84 -3.51 6.30
CA VAL A 78 -2.81 -3.10 5.28
C VAL A 78 -2.14 -2.09 4.35
N PHE A 79 -2.20 -2.35 3.04
CA PHE A 79 -1.70 -1.42 2.03
C PHE A 79 -2.41 -0.05 2.17
N PRO A 80 -1.68 1.06 2.40
CA PRO A 80 -2.27 2.38 2.60
C PRO A 80 -2.74 2.97 1.26
N SER A 81 -3.90 2.52 0.79
CA SER A 81 -4.41 2.83 -0.55
C SER A 81 -4.55 4.32 -0.83
N SER A 82 -5.06 5.10 0.11
CA SER A 82 -5.22 6.55 -0.02
C SER A 82 -3.89 7.28 -0.18
N LEU A 83 -2.85 6.82 0.52
CA LEU A 83 -1.50 7.38 0.43
C LEU A 83 -0.92 7.24 -0.99
N VAL A 84 -1.29 6.21 -1.74
CA VAL A 84 -0.82 6.04 -3.12
C VAL A 84 -1.78 6.66 -4.13
N TRP A 85 -3.08 6.34 -4.03
CA TRP A 85 -4.04 6.61 -5.10
C TRP A 85 -4.66 8.00 -5.03
N ASP A 86 -4.82 8.59 -3.84
CA ASP A 86 -5.48 9.89 -3.65
C ASP A 86 -4.53 11.08 -3.84
N THR A 87 -3.25 10.83 -4.09
CA THR A 87 -2.25 11.87 -4.35
C THR A 87 -2.38 12.46 -5.75
N ALA A 88 -2.00 13.73 -5.93
CA ALA A 88 -1.91 14.36 -7.26
C ALA A 88 -0.60 14.02 -8.00
N LEU A 89 -0.07 12.81 -7.78
CA LEU A 89 1.15 12.33 -8.39
C LEU A 89 0.91 11.69 -9.76
N PRO A 90 1.89 11.73 -10.67
CA PRO A 90 1.84 10.99 -11.92
C PRO A 90 1.68 9.47 -11.69
N MET A 91 0.99 8.78 -12.61
CA MET A 91 0.64 7.35 -12.45
C MET A 91 1.86 6.44 -12.30
N ASN A 92 2.95 6.73 -13.00
CA ASN A 92 4.21 5.96 -12.88
C ASN A 92 4.83 6.06 -11.46
N ILE A 93 4.64 7.19 -10.77
CA ILE A 93 5.06 7.36 -9.38
C ILE A 93 4.15 6.54 -8.46
N LYS A 94 2.83 6.59 -8.68
CA LYS A 94 1.85 5.80 -7.91
C LYS A 94 2.11 4.30 -8.02
N LEU A 95 2.30 3.80 -9.24
CA LEU A 95 2.64 2.39 -9.49
C LEU A 95 3.95 1.99 -8.82
N PHE A 96 4.97 2.86 -8.86
CA PHE A 96 6.22 2.62 -8.16
C PHE A 96 6.01 2.49 -6.65
N PHE A 97 5.28 3.41 -6.01
CA PHE A 97 4.99 3.32 -4.58
C PHE A 97 4.15 2.11 -4.21
N TRP A 98 3.18 1.73 -5.04
CA TRP A 98 2.46 0.47 -4.89
C TRP A 98 3.41 -0.73 -4.85
N THR A 99 4.43 -0.78 -5.71
CA THR A 99 5.44 -1.85 -5.65
C THR A 99 6.30 -1.81 -4.39
N ILE A 100 6.63 -0.62 -3.85
CA ILE A 100 7.38 -0.48 -2.59
C ILE A 100 6.58 -1.07 -1.43
N PHE A 101 5.31 -0.66 -1.27
CA PHE A 101 4.47 -1.14 -0.16
C PHE A 101 4.18 -2.63 -0.23
N LEU A 102 4.17 -3.23 -1.42
CA LEU A 102 4.05 -4.67 -1.58
C LEU A 102 5.37 -5.43 -1.39
N GLY A 103 6.50 -4.74 -1.16
CA GLY A 103 7.83 -5.35 -1.09
C GLY A 103 8.28 -5.97 -2.42
N ARG A 104 7.77 -5.45 -3.54
CA ARG A 104 7.98 -5.99 -4.91
C ARG A 104 8.89 -5.12 -5.77
N THR A 105 9.54 -4.12 -5.19
CA THR A 105 10.58 -3.33 -5.88
C THR A 105 11.73 -4.25 -6.33
N LEU A 106 12.28 -4.01 -7.52
CA LEU A 106 13.38 -4.82 -8.09
C LEU A 106 14.71 -4.57 -7.36
N THR A 107 14.88 -5.10 -6.16
CA THR A 107 16.16 -5.07 -5.44
C THR A 107 17.05 -6.26 -5.83
N ARG A 108 18.37 -6.16 -5.64
CA ARG A 108 19.26 -7.32 -5.84
C ARG A 108 18.85 -8.53 -5.01
N GLN A 109 18.36 -8.36 -3.78
CA GLN A 109 17.82 -9.46 -2.99
C GLN A 109 16.63 -10.14 -3.69
N THR A 110 15.67 -9.37 -4.22
CA THR A 110 14.52 -9.91 -4.95
C THR A 110 14.95 -10.62 -6.23
N LEU A 111 15.99 -10.14 -6.91
CA LEU A 111 16.55 -10.80 -8.10
C LEU A 111 17.24 -12.13 -7.75
N VAL A 112 18.01 -12.18 -6.66
CA VAL A 112 18.63 -13.42 -6.19
C VAL A 112 17.57 -14.45 -5.78
N HIS A 113 16.50 -14.03 -5.09
CA HIS A 113 15.36 -14.93 -4.81
C HIS A 113 14.65 -15.45 -6.07
N ARG A 114 14.84 -14.80 -7.22
CA ARG A 114 14.33 -15.27 -8.53
C ARG A 114 15.34 -16.12 -9.30
N GLY A 115 16.47 -16.50 -8.68
CA GLY A 115 17.47 -17.37 -9.26
C GLY A 115 18.57 -16.67 -10.07
N LEU A 116 18.67 -15.34 -10.00
CA LEU A 116 19.78 -14.62 -10.66
C LEU A 116 21.06 -14.69 -9.82
N ALA A 117 22.15 -15.13 -10.44
CA ALA A 117 23.48 -15.20 -9.84
C ALA A 117 24.18 -13.82 -9.86
N ILE A 118 23.70 -12.91 -9.01
CA ILE A 118 24.29 -11.56 -8.84
C ILE A 118 24.65 -11.31 -7.38
N SER A 119 25.64 -10.43 -7.15
CA SER A 119 25.95 -9.97 -5.79
C SER A 119 24.74 -9.26 -5.18
N THR A 120 24.48 -9.51 -3.90
CA THR A 120 23.42 -8.83 -3.14
C THR A 120 23.85 -7.46 -2.63
N ALA A 121 25.15 -7.12 -2.68
CA ALA A 121 25.68 -5.87 -2.14
C ALA A 121 24.96 -4.64 -2.72
N TYR A 122 24.63 -3.68 -1.87
CA TYR A 122 23.90 -2.50 -2.31
C TYR A 122 24.75 -1.59 -3.20
N PRO A 123 24.34 -1.26 -4.43
CA PRO A 123 25.20 -0.57 -5.40
C PRO A 123 25.69 0.83 -4.98
N LEU A 124 25.03 1.48 -4.02
CA LEU A 124 25.40 2.83 -3.59
C LEU A 124 26.35 2.86 -2.39
N CYS A 125 26.16 1.99 -1.39
CA CYS A 125 27.02 1.97 -0.19
C CYS A 125 27.93 0.75 -0.08
N ASN A 126 27.64 -0.36 -0.76
CA ASN A 126 28.35 -1.64 -0.69
C ASN A 126 28.50 -2.25 0.73
N LEU A 127 27.76 -1.77 1.73
CA LEU A 127 27.88 -2.22 3.13
C LEU A 127 26.94 -3.38 3.48
N LEU A 128 25.72 -3.36 2.96
CA LEU A 128 24.67 -4.33 3.29
C LEU A 128 23.97 -4.83 2.03
N PRO A 129 23.27 -5.97 2.09
CA PRO A 129 22.42 -6.43 1.00
C PRO A 129 21.37 -5.39 0.60
N GLU A 130 21.11 -5.26 -0.71
CA GLU A 130 20.02 -4.43 -1.21
C GLU A 130 18.66 -5.05 -0.89
N THR A 131 18.09 -4.64 0.23
CA THR A 131 16.69 -4.86 0.59
C THR A 131 15.88 -3.60 0.34
N VAL A 132 14.54 -3.69 0.30
CA VAL A 132 13.68 -2.49 0.15
C VAL A 132 13.94 -1.50 1.30
N ASN A 133 14.08 -2.01 2.53
CA ASN A 133 14.35 -1.17 3.70
C ASN A 133 15.75 -0.57 3.65
N HIS A 134 16.77 -1.32 3.22
CA HIS A 134 18.11 -0.75 3.10
C HIS A 134 18.16 0.32 2.00
N LEU A 135 17.48 0.08 0.86
CA LEU A 135 17.37 1.00 -0.26
C LEU A 135 16.71 2.34 0.13
N PHE A 136 15.67 2.35 0.98
CA PHE A 136 14.92 3.57 1.27
C PHE A 136 15.10 4.13 2.69
N LEU A 137 15.59 3.35 3.66
CA LEU A 137 15.60 3.73 5.08
C LEU A 137 16.97 3.61 5.74
N HIS A 138 17.78 2.60 5.41
CA HIS A 138 18.99 2.29 6.20
C HIS A 138 20.31 2.53 5.47
N CYS A 139 20.31 2.86 4.19
CA CYS A 139 21.54 3.21 3.51
C CYS A 139 22.11 4.53 4.09
N PRO A 140 23.41 4.62 4.44
CA PRO A 140 24.00 5.87 4.96
C PRO A 140 23.79 7.08 4.04
N LEU A 141 23.93 6.89 2.73
CA LEU A 141 23.63 7.90 1.71
C LEU A 141 22.17 8.41 1.82
N VAL A 142 21.25 7.49 2.12
CA VAL A 142 19.83 7.80 2.24
C VAL A 142 19.52 8.44 3.57
N LEU A 143 20.18 8.04 4.65
CA LEU A 143 20.09 8.70 5.96
C LEU A 143 20.54 10.16 5.87
N GLU A 144 21.62 10.45 5.13
CA GLU A 144 22.06 11.81 4.84
C GLU A 144 20.99 12.62 4.07
N LEU A 145 20.24 11.98 3.17
CA LEU A 145 19.10 12.62 2.49
C LEU A 145 17.91 12.86 3.43
N TRP A 146 17.78 12.13 4.52
CA TRP A 146 16.67 12.29 5.48
C TRP A 146 17.00 13.26 6.62
N ASP A 147 18.24 13.74 6.73
CA ASP A 147 18.69 14.65 7.80
C ASP A 147 18.22 16.09 7.56
N TRP A 148 16.91 16.28 7.47
CA TRP A 148 16.26 17.56 7.25
C TRP A 148 15.45 18.00 8.47
N PRO A 149 15.43 19.31 8.80
CA PRO A 149 14.78 19.80 10.02
C PRO A 149 13.25 19.60 9.94
N HIS A 150 12.72 18.65 10.71
CA HIS A 150 11.29 18.37 10.76
C HIS A 150 10.59 19.18 11.86
N LYS A 151 9.87 20.24 11.47
CA LYS A 151 9.05 21.06 12.39
C LYS A 151 7.59 21.07 11.95
N ARG A 152 6.70 21.38 12.90
CA ARG A 152 5.30 21.71 12.59
C ARG A 152 5.26 23.13 12.03
N GLY A 153 4.49 23.36 10.98
CA GLY A 153 4.54 24.61 10.23
C GLY A 153 3.32 24.77 9.35
N ASN A 154 3.38 25.72 8.42
CA ASN A 154 2.24 26.16 7.63
C ASN A 154 1.79 25.14 6.57
N ASP A 155 0.65 25.43 5.92
CA ASP A 155 0.05 24.56 4.89
C ASP A 155 1.04 24.22 3.76
N LEU A 156 1.86 25.18 3.34
CA LEU A 156 2.88 24.97 2.31
C LEU A 156 3.91 23.93 2.75
N MET A 157 4.44 24.09 3.96
CA MET A 157 5.39 23.14 4.54
C MET A 157 4.76 21.75 4.67
N MET A 158 3.51 21.64 5.10
CA MET A 158 2.79 20.37 5.13
C MET A 158 2.68 19.72 3.74
N LYS A 159 2.46 20.50 2.68
CA LYS A 159 2.46 19.98 1.30
C LYS A 159 3.85 19.53 0.86
N VAL A 160 4.90 20.29 1.18
CA VAL A 160 6.30 19.89 0.91
C VAL A 160 6.60 18.56 1.60
N TRP A 161 6.33 18.43 2.90
CA TRP A 161 6.51 17.17 3.64
C TRP A 161 5.68 16.02 3.09
N MET A 162 4.49 16.28 2.57
CA MET A 162 3.67 15.26 1.94
C MET A 162 4.34 14.72 0.66
N TYR A 163 4.89 15.57 -0.21
CA TYR A 163 5.48 15.13 -1.49
C TYR A 163 6.95 14.71 -1.40
N LEU A 164 7.66 15.15 -0.36
CA LEU A 164 9.09 14.93 -0.20
C LEU A 164 9.49 13.45 -0.17
N PRO A 165 8.83 12.55 0.59
CA PRO A 165 9.14 11.12 0.56
C PRO A 165 8.99 10.48 -0.82
N TYR A 166 8.02 10.95 -1.61
CA TYR A 166 7.81 10.50 -2.99
C TYR A 166 8.98 10.87 -3.90
N ALA A 167 9.44 12.12 -3.77
CA ALA A 167 10.53 12.63 -4.60
C ALA A 167 11.84 11.92 -4.23
N SER A 168 12.11 11.79 -2.93
CA SER A 168 13.28 11.07 -2.41
C SER A 168 13.34 9.63 -2.92
N ALA A 169 12.28 8.84 -2.72
CA ALA A 169 12.29 7.44 -3.17
C ALA A 169 12.43 7.30 -4.69
N TRP A 170 11.80 8.19 -5.46
CA TRP A 170 11.92 8.19 -6.92
C TRP A 170 13.35 8.49 -7.38
N VAL A 171 13.98 9.52 -6.81
CA VAL A 171 15.36 9.91 -7.14
C VAL A 171 16.34 8.82 -6.71
N ILE A 172 16.18 8.25 -5.51
CA ILE A 172 17.00 7.14 -5.04
C ILE A 172 16.92 5.97 -6.01
N ARG A 173 15.71 5.56 -6.43
CA ARG A 173 15.56 4.50 -7.44
C ARG A 173 16.22 4.87 -8.77
N LYS A 174 16.03 6.10 -9.25
CA LYS A 174 16.60 6.59 -10.52
C LYS A 174 18.12 6.52 -10.52
N HIS A 175 18.78 7.04 -9.48
CA HIS A 175 20.24 7.02 -9.36
C HIS A 175 20.77 5.62 -9.13
N ARG A 176 20.08 4.79 -8.32
CA ARG A 176 20.42 3.37 -8.18
C ARG A 176 20.36 2.64 -9.52
N ASN A 177 19.30 2.82 -10.30
CA ASN A 177 19.17 2.21 -11.62
C ASN A 177 20.29 2.69 -12.56
N GLY A 178 20.59 3.98 -12.58
CA GLY A 178 21.72 4.51 -13.33
C GLY A 178 23.06 3.88 -12.92
N ARG A 179 23.29 3.67 -11.62
CA ARG A 179 24.50 2.99 -11.12
C ARG A 179 24.55 1.52 -11.54
N VAL A 180 23.42 0.83 -11.57
CA VAL A 180 23.33 -0.61 -11.89
C VAL A 180 23.45 -0.87 -13.40
N PHE A 181 22.76 -0.09 -14.22
CA PHE A 181 22.64 -0.35 -15.66
C PHE A 181 23.62 0.44 -16.51
N ASP A 182 24.04 1.63 -16.04
CA ASP A 182 24.89 2.55 -16.81
C ASP A 182 26.22 2.87 -16.10
N ASP A 183 26.54 2.20 -14.99
CA ASP A 183 27.72 2.46 -14.14
C ASP A 183 27.89 3.93 -13.66
N LYS A 184 26.80 4.70 -13.66
CA LYS A 184 26.82 6.12 -13.24
C LYS A 184 27.15 6.26 -11.76
N VAL A 185 28.03 7.20 -11.43
CA VAL A 185 28.34 7.56 -10.05
C VAL A 185 27.25 8.50 -9.50
N PRO A 186 26.59 8.15 -8.38
CA PRO A 186 25.62 9.03 -7.72
C PRO A 186 26.35 10.19 -7.03
N HIS A 187 25.80 11.40 -7.12
CA HIS A 187 26.29 12.57 -6.38
C HIS A 187 25.18 13.10 -5.48
N VAL A 188 25.41 13.14 -4.16
CA VAL A 188 24.41 13.55 -3.16
C VAL A 188 23.82 14.91 -3.50
N SER A 189 24.66 15.90 -3.81
CA SER A 189 24.22 17.26 -4.13
C SER A 189 23.28 17.30 -5.34
N LYS A 190 23.54 16.47 -6.37
CA LYS A 190 22.67 16.35 -7.54
C LYS A 190 21.35 15.68 -7.18
N MET A 191 21.39 14.62 -6.38
CA MET A 191 20.20 13.94 -5.88
C MET A 191 19.31 14.90 -5.08
N ILE A 192 19.89 15.66 -4.14
CA ILE A 192 19.18 16.67 -3.36
C ILE A 192 18.51 17.69 -4.28
N MET A 193 19.23 18.20 -5.27
CA MET A 193 18.68 19.20 -6.21
C MET A 193 17.51 18.63 -7.03
N GLU A 194 17.60 17.37 -7.50
CA GLU A 194 16.51 16.67 -8.19
C GLU A 194 15.31 16.45 -7.26
N ILE A 195 15.54 16.09 -5.99
CA ILE A 195 14.48 15.93 -4.99
C ILE A 195 13.75 17.25 -4.78
N LYS A 196 14.48 18.34 -4.51
CA LYS A 196 13.92 19.68 -4.37
C LYS A 196 13.07 20.04 -5.58
N ALA A 197 13.58 19.82 -6.79
CA ALA A 197 12.86 20.14 -8.03
C ALA A 197 11.57 19.33 -8.21
N LEU A 198 11.60 18.03 -7.96
CA LEU A 198 10.41 17.18 -8.05
C LEU A 198 9.38 17.51 -6.97
N THR A 199 9.83 17.76 -5.74
CA THR A 199 8.94 18.18 -4.65
C THR A 199 8.25 19.50 -4.99
N TRP A 200 8.98 20.50 -5.49
CA TRP A 200 8.38 21.75 -5.96
C TRP A 200 7.38 21.50 -7.09
N TYR A 201 7.77 20.71 -8.09
CA TYR A 201 6.92 20.42 -9.25
C TYR A 201 5.61 19.73 -8.85
N TRP A 202 5.65 18.74 -7.94
CA TRP A 202 4.44 18.05 -7.48
C TRP A 202 3.62 18.88 -6.48
N CYS A 203 4.25 19.73 -5.67
CA CYS A 203 3.55 20.76 -4.89
C CYS A 203 2.83 21.77 -5.79
N SER A 204 3.37 22.08 -6.97
CA SER A 204 2.84 23.12 -7.87
C SER A 204 1.47 22.78 -8.49
N ASN A 205 1.05 21.51 -8.41
CA ASN A 205 -0.30 21.08 -8.81
C ASN A 205 -1.39 21.43 -7.76
N TRP A 206 -1.02 22.06 -6.65
CA TRP A 206 -1.95 22.49 -5.60
C TRP A 206 -2.52 23.89 -5.86
N SER A 207 -3.77 24.12 -5.46
CA SER A 207 -4.54 25.35 -5.69
C SER A 207 -3.92 26.63 -5.09
N GLY A 208 -2.99 26.52 -4.12
CA GLY A 208 -2.28 27.65 -3.50
C GLY A 208 -1.00 28.11 -4.23
N ARG A 209 -0.78 27.67 -5.48
CA ARG A 209 0.45 27.85 -6.28
C ARG A 209 1.00 29.28 -6.36
N SER A 210 0.15 30.31 -6.36
CA SER A 210 0.55 31.68 -6.73
C SER A 210 1.60 32.31 -5.81
N ARG A 211 1.78 31.80 -4.59
CA ARG A 211 2.71 32.36 -3.59
C ARG A 211 4.04 31.61 -3.45
N PHE A 212 4.27 30.53 -4.21
CA PHE A 212 5.42 29.64 -4.00
C PHE A 212 6.28 29.45 -5.24
N LYS A 213 7.44 30.11 -5.28
CA LYS A 213 8.37 30.08 -6.42
C LYS A 213 9.40 28.98 -6.24
N PHE A 214 9.91 28.46 -7.36
CA PHE A 214 10.96 27.43 -7.37
C PHE A 214 12.21 27.87 -6.58
N ARG A 215 12.58 29.15 -6.70
CA ARG A 215 13.70 29.75 -5.98
C ARG A 215 13.57 29.60 -4.47
N ASP A 216 12.36 29.69 -3.93
CA ASP A 216 12.11 29.64 -2.49
C ASP A 216 12.51 28.28 -1.91
N LEU A 217 12.20 27.18 -2.62
CA LEU A 217 12.57 25.83 -2.18
C LEU A 217 14.04 25.51 -2.39
N ILE A 218 14.66 26.03 -3.46
CA ILE A 218 16.05 25.74 -3.78
C ILE A 218 17.01 26.47 -2.83
N VAL A 219 16.77 27.77 -2.64
CA VAL A 219 17.66 28.67 -1.90
C VAL A 219 17.33 28.65 -0.40
N ASN A 220 16.05 28.69 -0.02
CA ASN A 220 15.62 28.81 1.37
C ASN A 220 15.10 27.47 1.92
N TRP A 221 15.77 26.36 1.57
CA TRP A 221 15.33 25.00 1.92
C TRP A 221 15.07 24.82 3.41
N ASP A 222 16.02 25.23 4.24
CA ASP A 222 15.93 25.07 5.70
C ASP A 222 14.82 25.94 6.29
N ASP A 223 14.61 27.14 5.73
CA ASP A 223 13.52 28.03 6.13
C ASP A 223 12.15 27.45 5.73
N VAL A 224 12.04 26.88 4.52
CA VAL A 224 10.80 26.26 4.04
C VAL A 224 10.45 25.05 4.90
N LEU A 225 11.43 24.22 5.26
CA LEU A 225 11.22 23.03 6.08
C LEU A 225 11.01 23.33 7.56
N SER A 226 11.56 24.44 8.06
CA SER A 226 11.37 24.89 9.45
C SER A 226 10.11 25.75 9.65
N GLY A 227 9.46 26.17 8.56
CA GLY A 227 8.22 26.96 8.58
C GLY A 227 8.42 28.47 8.77
N SER A 228 9.65 28.99 8.66
CA SER A 228 9.97 30.42 8.83
C SER A 228 9.57 31.27 7.61
N VAL A 229 9.33 30.66 6.44
CA VAL A 229 8.96 31.37 5.20
C VAL A 229 7.48 31.77 5.19
N VAL A 230 7.17 32.87 5.87
CA VAL A 230 6.16 33.87 5.43
C VAL A 230 6.59 35.30 5.77
N GLY A 231 7.58 35.52 6.65
CA GLY A 231 7.98 36.87 7.08
C GLY A 231 8.63 37.75 5.99
N THR A 232 9.27 37.16 4.98
CA THR A 232 10.13 37.91 4.03
C THR A 232 9.52 38.08 2.63
N LEU A 233 8.52 37.28 2.27
CA LEU A 233 7.83 37.38 0.98
C LEU A 233 6.80 38.53 0.93
N ALA A 234 6.44 39.10 2.09
CA ALA A 234 5.67 40.35 2.17
C ALA A 234 6.56 41.60 2.22
N ALA A 235 7.86 41.45 2.53
CA ALA A 235 8.78 42.58 2.78
C ALA A 235 9.63 42.97 1.57
N THR A 236 9.68 42.16 0.52
CA THR A 236 10.43 42.47 -0.71
C THR A 236 9.48 42.69 -1.89
N GLY A 237 8.60 43.68 -1.73
CA GLY A 237 8.14 44.45 -2.87
C GLY A 237 9.28 45.33 -3.35
N ILE A 238 10.08 44.84 -4.29
CA ILE A 238 10.89 45.69 -5.15
C ILE A 238 10.62 45.24 -6.59
N VAL A 239 10.17 46.24 -7.36
CA VAL A 239 9.93 46.30 -8.80
C VAL A 239 10.99 45.56 -9.61
#